data_AF-A0A917DJE4-F1
#
_entry.id   AF-A0A917DJE4-F1
#
_cell.length_a   1.000
_cell.length_b   1.000
_cell.length_c   1.000
_cell.angle_alpha   90.00
_cell.angle_beta   90.00
_cell.angle_gamma   90.00
#
_symmetry.space_group_name_H-M   'P 1'
#
loop_
_entity.id
_entity.type
_entity.pdbx_description
1 polymer ?
#
loop_
_entity_poly.entity_id
_entity_poly.type
_entity_poly.pdbx_seq_one_letter_code
_entity_poly.pdbx_strand_id
1 'polypeptide(L)' 'MAGAIIHFVGFKDERYLSAVKVWGPPTYIHRGWDLRAQREIEEGDTVVFADGPADQEPRAKSFNDITE' A
#
# COMPACT_ATOMS: atom_id res chain seq x y z
N MET A 1 -2.40 12.72 17.64
CA MET A 1 -2.89 11.54 16.93
C MET A 1 -3.05 11.92 15.47
N ALA A 2 -2.12 11.53 14.60
CA ALA A 2 -2.44 11.53 13.18
C ALA A 2 -3.61 10.56 12.99
N GLY A 3 -4.66 10.98 12.30
CA GLY A 3 -5.83 10.10 12.07
C GLY A 3 -5.41 8.88 11.26
N ALA A 4 -6.07 7.74 11.49
CA ALA A 4 -5.89 6.54 10.67
C ALA A 4 -5.98 6.88 9.18
N ILE A 5 -4.98 6.49 8.39
CA ILE A 5 -4.95 6.73 6.94
C ILE A 5 -5.07 5.43 6.15
N ILE A 6 -5.32 5.57 4.85
CA ILE A 6 -5.54 4.43 3.94
C ILE A 6 -4.38 4.33 2.95
N HIS A 7 -3.74 3.17 2.93
CA HIS A 7 -2.66 2.83 2.01
C HIS A 7 -3.16 1.84 0.97
N PHE A 8 -2.97 2.16 -0.31
CA PHE A 8 -3.22 1.24 -1.41
C PHE A 8 -1.88 0.70 -1.93
N VAL A 9 -1.72 -0.62 -1.96
CA VAL A 9 -0.46 -1.28 -2.32
C VAL A 9 -0.63 -2.11 -3.59
N GLY A 10 0.16 -1.81 -4.63
CA GLY A 10 0.27 -2.65 -5.84
C GLY A 10 -0.83 -2.46 -6.89
N PHE A 11 -1.72 -1.48 -6.71
CA PHE A 11 -2.78 -1.19 -7.70
C PHE A 11 -2.21 -0.57 -8.98
N LYS A 12 -2.55 -1.15 -10.14
CA LYS A 12 -2.08 -0.72 -11.46
C LYS A 12 -3.17 -0.72 -12.55
N ASP A 13 -4.39 -1.10 -12.18
CA ASP A 13 -5.51 -1.36 -13.09
C ASP A 13 -6.85 -0.98 -12.44
N GLU A 14 -7.96 -1.39 -13.05
CA GLU A 14 -9.33 -1.06 -12.62
C GLU A 14 -9.66 -1.53 -11.19
N ARG A 15 -8.90 -2.47 -10.61
CA ARG A 15 -9.06 -2.86 -9.20
C ARG A 15 -8.93 -1.66 -8.26
N TYR A 16 -8.18 -0.63 -8.65
CA TYR A 16 -8.12 0.65 -7.92
C TYR A 16 -9.51 1.26 -7.74
N LEU A 17 -10.29 1.34 -8.82
CA LEU A 17 -11.62 1.97 -8.79
C LEU A 17 -12.60 1.16 -7.94
N SER A 18 -12.51 -0.17 -7.98
CA SER A 18 -13.29 -1.03 -7.10
C SER A 18 -12.92 -0.83 -5.64
N ALA A 19 -11.62 -0.70 -5.34
CA ALA A 19 -11.14 -0.44 -4.00
C ALA A 19 -11.60 0.92 -3.45
N VAL A 20 -11.55 1.98 -4.27
CA VAL A 20 -12.05 3.30 -3.90
C VAL A 20 -13.53 3.28 -3.52
N LYS A 21 -14.35 2.44 -4.16
CA LYS A 21 -15.78 2.32 -3.82
C LYS A 21 -16.03 1.70 -2.44
N VAL A 22 -15.11 0.87 -1.94
CA VAL A 22 -15.27 0.14 -0.67
C VAL A 22 -14.61 0.90 0.48
N TRP A 23 -13.39 1.37 0.27
CA TRP A 23 -12.57 1.97 1.33
C TRP A 23 -12.46 3.49 1.22
N GLY A 24 -12.90 4.09 0.11
CA GLY A 24 -12.63 5.49 -0.20
C GLY A 24 -11.28 5.70 -0.90
N PRO A 25 -10.96 6.94 -1.31
CA PRO A 25 -9.67 7.24 -1.92
C PRO A 25 -8.52 7.04 -0.92
N PRO A 26 -7.39 6.46 -1.35
CA PRO A 26 -6.24 6.30 -0.47
C PRO A 26 -5.59 7.64 -0.16
N THR A 27 -5.00 7.74 1.03
CA THR A 27 -4.09 8.83 1.39
C THR A 27 -2.72 8.63 0.75
N TYR A 28 -2.28 7.37 0.67
CA TYR A 28 -0.98 6.99 0.09
C TYR A 28 -1.12 5.80 -0.87
N ILE A 29 -0.36 5.86 -1.98
CA ILE A 29 -0.29 4.77 -2.96
C ILE A 29 1.15 4.27 -3.04
N HIS A 30 1.33 2.99 -2.71
CA HIS A 30 2.58 2.27 -2.84
C HIS A 30 2.57 1.46 -4.14
N ARG A 31 3.63 1.58 -4.95
CA ARG A 31 3.76 0.81 -6.21
C ARG A 31 3.80 -0.70 -5.97
N GLY A 32 4.25 -1.12 -4.80
CA GLY A 32 4.14 -2.49 -4.32
C GLY A 32 4.58 -2.61 -2.87
N TRP A 33 4.60 -3.85 -2.38
CA TRP A 33 4.92 -4.14 -0.99
C TRP A 33 6.43 -4.28 -0.78
N ASP A 34 7.05 -3.28 -0.16
CA ASP A 34 8.48 -3.23 0.13
C ASP A 34 8.77 -2.69 1.54
N LEU A 35 10.04 -2.73 1.95
CA LEU A 35 10.47 -2.27 3.28
C LEU A 35 10.18 -0.78 3.53
N ARG A 36 10.04 0.04 2.50
CA ARG A 36 9.65 1.44 2.66
C ARG A 36 8.16 1.52 2.96
N ALA A 37 7.33 0.86 2.16
CA ALA A 37 5.88 0.81 2.40
C ALA A 37 5.55 0.32 3.81
N GLN A 38 6.26 -0.70 4.30
CA GLN A 38 6.11 -1.21 5.66
C GLN A 38 6.44 -0.16 6.74
N ARG A 39 7.50 0.63 6.55
CA ARG A 39 7.93 1.66 7.51
C ARG A 39 7.01 2.88 7.58
N GLU A 40 6.18 3.09 6.57
CA GLU A 40 5.24 4.22 6.50
C GLU A 40 3.85 3.87 7.06
N ILE A 41 3.64 2.63 7.50
CA ILE A 41 2.38 2.17 8.11
C ILE A 41 2.50 2.24 9.63
N GLU A 42 1.51 2.87 10.25
CA GLU A 42 1.41 2.99 11.71
C GLU A 42 0.22 2.19 12.26
N GLU A 43 0.18 2.03 13.58
CA GLU A 43 -0.96 1.40 14.25
C GLU A 43 -2.25 2.18 13.98
N GLY A 44 -3.27 1.48 13.47
CA GLY A 44 -4.58 2.05 13.14
C GLY A 44 -4.78 2.35 11.66
N ASP A 45 -3.72 2.32 10.84
CA ASP A 45 -3.85 2.49 9.39
C ASP A 45 -4.55 1.31 8.73
N THR A 46 -5.22 1.58 7.62
CA THR A 46 -5.83 0.56 6.77
C THR A 46 -4.97 0.33 5.53
N VAL A 47 -4.49 -0.89 5.37
CA VAL A 47 -3.66 -1.29 4.22
C VAL A 47 -4.46 -2.21 3.31
N VAL A 48 -4.64 -1.81 2.06
CA VAL A 48 -5.35 -2.59 1.04
C VAL A 48 -4.33 -3.06 0.01
N PHE A 49 -4.17 -4.37 -0.09
CA PHE A 49 -3.30 -4.99 -1.08
C PHE A 49 -4.10 -5.35 -2.34
N ALA A 50 -3.56 -5.00 -3.51
CA ALA A 50 -4.15 -5.41 -4.79
C ALA A 50 -3.98 -6.92 -5.04
N ASP A 51 -2.92 -7.51 -4.48
CA ASP A 51 -2.50 -8.89 -4.68
C ASP A 51 -1.86 -9.45 -3.40
N GLY A 52 -2.04 -10.75 -3.17
CA GLY A 52 -1.40 -11.49 -2.07
C GLY A 52 -2.10 -11.35 -0.71
N PRO A 53 -1.67 -12.14 0.29
CA PRO A 53 -2.23 -12.10 1.63
C PRO A 53 -1.66 -10.92 2.44
N ALA A 54 -2.34 -10.56 3.54
CA ALA A 54 -1.94 -9.41 4.37
C ALA A 54 -0.67 -9.65 5.21
N ASP A 55 -0.28 -10.91 5.42
CA ASP A 55 0.91 -11.34 6.17
C ASP A 55 2.11 -11.64 5.25
N GLN A 56 2.03 -11.28 3.97
CA GLN A 56 3.14 -11.48 3.05
C GLN A 56 4.37 -10.65 3.45
N GLU A 57 5.55 -11.25 3.30
CA GLU A 57 6.81 -10.55 3.58
C GLU A 57 7.06 -9.39 2.59
N PRO A 58 7.48 -8.20 3.06
CA PRO A 58 7.85 -7.11 2.18
C PRO A 58 9.08 -7.45 1.36
N ARG A 59 9.12 -6.96 0.12
CA ARG A 59 10.33 -7.06 -0.70
C ARG A 59 11.47 -6.27 -0.06
N ALA A 60 12.64 -6.89 -0.01
CA ALA A 60 13.84 -6.27 0.56
C ALA A 60 14.34 -5.05 -0.24
N LYS A 61 14.00 -4.95 -1.53
CA LYS A 61 14.39 -3.83 -2.41
C LYS A 61 13.18 -2.99 -2.72
N SER A 62 13.33 -1.67 -2.59
CA SER A 62 12.26 -0.72 -2.90
C SER A 62 12.09 -0.62 -4.41
N PHE A 63 10.89 -0.29 -4.88
CA PHE A 63 10.64 -0.14 -6.33
C PHE A 63 11.50 0.96 -6.99
N ASN A 64 11.95 1.95 -6.22
CA ASN A 64 12.75 3.06 -6.73
C ASN A 64 14.26 2.74 -6.79
N ASP A 65 14.71 1.63 -6.18
CA ASP A 65 16.15 1.28 -6.08
C ASP A 65 16.70 0.64 -7.38
N ILE A 66 15.88 0.52 -8.43
CA ILE A 66 16.31 0.08 -9.77
C ILE A 66 16.90 1.25 -10.60
N THR A 67 16.82 2.49 -10.10
CA THR A 67 17.20 3.72 -10.84
C THR A 67 18.25 4.60 -10.13
N GLU A 68 19.07 4.06 -9.22
CA GLU A 68 20.30 4.72 -8.73
C GLU A 68 21.57 4.03 -9.27
#